data_AF-A0A934BDQ4-F1
#
_entry.id   AF-A0A934BDQ4-F1
#
_cell.length_a   1.000
_cell.length_b   1.000
_cell.length_c   1.000
_cell.angle_alpha   90.00
_cell.angle_beta   90.00
_cell.angle_gamma   90.00
#
_symmetry.space_group_name_H-M   'P 1'
#
loop_
_entity.id
_entity.type
_entity.pdbx_description
1 polymer ?
#
loop_
_entity_poly.entity_id
_entity_poly.type
_entity_poly.pdbx_seq_one_letter_code
_entity_poly.pdbx_strand_id
1 'polypeptide(L)'
;MSNNDNLEEIYSQHWQHIRHIANERTAFTSIYLAFLGVGLTYIFRTDGAETRQKSIILVGLLFFSVMGFFLMVRSLVSYWYHYTELRRITPILCPGETLDYEGRQEEVENQIKELEKPFWWLNKTYIFISKKGGLLLPLTLIFPSIFLLGFIITVVTFVSLYM
;
A
#
# COMPACT_ATOMS: atom_id res chain seq x y z
N MET A 1 28.77 -27.60 -1.84
CA MET A 1 28.23 -26.24 -1.71
C MET A 1 28.91 -25.58 -0.53
N SER A 2 29.60 -24.48 -0.77
CA SER A 2 30.13 -23.66 0.31
C SER A 2 28.96 -23.05 1.10
N ASN A 3 29.15 -22.75 2.37
CA ASN A 3 28.09 -22.10 3.18
C ASN A 3 27.67 -20.74 2.59
N ASN A 4 28.56 -20.11 1.82
CA ASN A 4 28.31 -18.84 1.15
C ASN A 4 27.39 -19.00 -0.07
N ASP A 5 27.55 -20.08 -0.85
CA ASP A 5 26.70 -20.36 -2.03
C ASP A 5 25.22 -20.46 -1.62
N ASN A 6 24.95 -21.07 -0.47
CA ASN A 6 23.60 -21.21 0.08
C ASN A 6 23.02 -19.86 0.56
N LEU A 7 23.86 -19.01 1.18
CA LEU A 7 23.42 -17.69 1.64
C LEU A 7 23.11 -16.75 0.49
N GLU A 8 23.89 -16.81 -0.60
CA GLU A 8 23.65 -16.01 -1.81
C GLU A 8 22.34 -16.42 -2.49
N GLU A 9 22.04 -17.73 -2.52
CA GLU A 9 20.77 -18.22 -3.04
C GLU A 9 19.58 -17.71 -2.21
N ILE A 10 19.64 -17.81 -0.88
CA ILE A 10 18.59 -17.31 0.02
C ILE A 10 18.42 -15.79 -0.18
N TYR A 11 19.53 -15.04 -0.25
CA TYR A 11 19.49 -13.61 -0.53
C TYR A 11 18.76 -13.31 -1.86
N SER A 12 19.13 -14.02 -2.93
CA SER A 12 18.53 -13.84 -4.26
C SER A 12 17.03 -14.12 -4.25
N GLN A 13 16.60 -15.19 -3.57
CA GLN A 13 15.18 -15.55 -3.45
C GLN A 13 14.38 -14.45 -2.72
N HIS A 14 14.87 -13.97 -1.58
CA HIS A 14 14.21 -12.92 -0.81
C HIS A 14 14.16 -11.59 -1.58
N TRP A 15 15.24 -11.24 -2.29
CA TRP A 15 15.29 -10.04 -3.12
C TRP A 15 14.31 -10.10 -4.30
N GLN A 16 14.24 -11.24 -4.99
CA GLN A 16 13.27 -11.45 -6.07
C GLN A 16 11.84 -11.33 -5.56
N HIS A 17 11.54 -11.88 -4.38
CA HIS A 17 10.21 -11.81 -3.79
C HIS A 17 9.80 -10.38 -3.42
N ILE A 18 10.71 -9.58 -2.85
CA ILE A 18 10.44 -8.17 -2.56
C ILE A 18 10.13 -7.38 -3.84
N ARG A 19 10.91 -7.58 -4.91
CA ARG A 19 10.65 -6.92 -6.21
C ARG A 19 9.31 -7.35 -6.79
N HIS A 20 8.96 -8.63 -6.67
CA HIS A 20 7.67 -9.13 -7.10
C HIS A 20 6.52 -8.45 -6.35
N ILE A 21 6.59 -8.35 -5.02
CA ILE A 21 5.58 -7.63 -4.21
C ILE A 21 5.44 -6.16 -4.65
N ALA A 22 6.55 -5.47 -4.92
CA ALA A 22 6.52 -4.08 -5.36
C ALA A 22 5.81 -3.92 -6.72
N ASN A 23 6.05 -4.86 -7.64
CA ASN A 23 5.38 -4.89 -8.94
C ASN A 23 3.88 -5.20 -8.80
N GLU A 24 3.51 -6.20 -7.99
CA GLU A 24 2.11 -6.52 -7.70
C GLU A 24 1.36 -5.32 -7.10
N ARG A 25 1.98 -4.61 -6.15
CA ARG A 25 1.41 -3.41 -5.53
C ARG A 25 1.16 -2.32 -6.56
N THR A 26 2.13 -2.06 -7.43
CA THR A 26 2.03 -1.03 -8.46
C THR A 26 0.90 -1.38 -9.45
N ALA A 27 0.88 -2.61 -9.94
CA ALA A 27 -0.16 -3.09 -10.85
C ALA A 27 -1.56 -3.00 -10.21
N PHE A 28 -1.69 -3.44 -8.95
CA PHE A 28 -2.95 -3.33 -8.21
C PHE A 28 -3.40 -1.87 -8.05
N THR A 29 -2.50 -0.96 -7.65
CA THR A 29 -2.82 0.46 -7.49
C THR A 29 -3.27 1.09 -8.81
N SER A 30 -2.62 0.77 -9.93
CA SER A 30 -3.04 1.26 -11.25
C SER A 30 -4.44 0.78 -11.63
N ILE A 31 -4.73 -0.51 -11.43
CA ILE A 31 -6.05 -1.09 -11.70
C ILE A 31 -7.10 -0.45 -10.78
N TYR A 32 -6.80 -0.33 -9.49
CA TYR A 32 -7.68 0.28 -8.49
C TYR A 32 -8.05 1.72 -8.85
N LEU A 33 -7.06 2.54 -9.21
CA LEU A 33 -7.29 3.92 -9.62
C LEU A 33 -8.11 4.01 -10.90
N ALA A 34 -7.92 3.10 -11.86
CA ALA A 34 -8.73 3.04 -13.07
C ALA A 34 -10.19 2.72 -12.75
N PHE A 35 -10.45 1.69 -11.95
CA PHE A 35 -11.81 1.32 -11.53
C PHE A 35 -12.49 2.42 -10.73
N LEU A 36 -11.79 3.00 -9.76
CA LEU A 36 -12.30 4.08 -8.93
C LEU A 36 -12.57 5.34 -9.75
N GLY A 37 -11.66 5.70 -10.66
CA GLY A 37 -11.81 6.84 -11.56
C GLY A 37 -13.02 6.70 -12.49
N VAL A 38 -13.19 5.53 -13.12
CA VAL A 38 -14.34 5.25 -14.00
C VAL A 38 -15.64 5.25 -13.20
N GLY A 39 -15.67 4.55 -12.06
CA GLY A 39 -16.87 4.44 -11.23
C GLY A 39 -17.34 5.79 -10.69
N LEU A 40 -16.42 6.61 -10.15
CA LEU A 40 -16.76 7.95 -9.67
C LEU A 40 -17.17 8.88 -10.81
N THR A 41 -16.48 8.82 -11.96
CA THR A 41 -16.86 9.61 -13.14
C THR A 41 -18.28 9.27 -13.58
N TYR A 42 -18.64 7.99 -13.62
CA TYR A 42 -20.00 7.57 -13.96
C TYR A 42 -21.04 8.11 -12.96
N ILE A 43 -20.76 8.03 -11.66
CA ILE A 43 -21.67 8.51 -10.61
C ILE A 43 -21.92 10.02 -10.72
N PHE A 44 -20.86 10.81 -10.96
CA PHE A 44 -20.91 12.27 -10.90
C PHE A 44 -21.19 12.98 -12.23
N ARG A 45 -20.85 12.38 -13.38
CA ARG A 45 -21.04 13.03 -14.70
C ARG A 45 -22.22 12.52 -15.51
N THR A 46 -22.79 11.38 -15.14
CA THR A 46 -23.92 10.82 -15.90
C THR A 46 -25.23 11.31 -15.29
N ASP A 47 -25.70 12.44 -15.81
CA ASP A 47 -27.05 12.94 -15.54
C ASP A 47 -28.06 12.00 -16.21
N GLY A 48 -28.99 11.44 -15.42
CA GLY A 48 -29.99 10.48 -15.88
C GLY A 48 -29.74 9.01 -15.52
N ALA A 49 -28.59 8.67 -14.93
CA ALA A 49 -28.40 7.33 -14.36
C ALA A 49 -29.32 7.14 -13.13
N GLU A 50 -30.10 6.06 -13.13
CA GLU A 50 -31.01 5.73 -12.04
C GLU A 50 -30.26 5.61 -10.70
N THR A 51 -30.87 6.08 -9.61
CA THR A 51 -30.34 5.98 -8.24
C THR A 51 -29.89 4.56 -7.91
N ARG A 52 -30.64 3.54 -8.38
CA ARG A 52 -30.31 2.13 -8.19
C ARG A 52 -28.98 1.75 -8.83
N GLN A 53 -28.68 2.22 -10.04
CA GLN A 53 -27.41 1.93 -10.73
C GLN A 53 -26.24 2.59 -10.00
N LYS A 54 -26.40 3.85 -9.58
CA LYS A 54 -25.38 4.58 -8.81
C LYS A 54 -25.06 3.85 -7.50
N SER A 55 -26.07 3.39 -6.77
CA SER A 55 -25.91 2.62 -5.54
C SER A 55 -25.16 1.30 -5.76
N ILE A 56 -25.49 0.55 -6.82
CA ILE A 56 -24.80 -0.72 -7.15
C ILE A 56 -23.30 -0.47 -7.40
N ILE A 57 -22.97 0.56 -8.19
CA ILE A 57 -21.57 0.93 -8.48
C ILE A 57 -20.85 1.32 -7.19
N LEU A 58 -21.48 2.11 -6.33
CA LEU A 58 -20.91 2.56 -5.06
C LEU A 58 -20.60 1.39 -4.12
N VAL A 59 -21.52 0.42 -4.03
CA VAL A 59 -21.31 -0.84 -3.27
C VAL A 59 -20.20 -1.69 -3.90
N GLY A 60 -20.13 -1.76 -5.23
CA GLY A 60 -19.03 -2.45 -5.93
C GLY A 60 -17.66 -1.82 -5.65
N LEU A 61 -17.56 -0.49 -5.69
CA LEU A 61 -16.34 0.25 -5.35
C LEU A 61 -15.95 0.05 -3.87
N LEU A 62 -16.93 -0.05 -2.97
CA LEU A 62 -16.68 -0.37 -1.56
C LEU A 62 -16.06 -1.76 -1.41
N PHE A 63 -16.69 -2.75 -2.02
CA PHE A 63 -16.20 -4.12 -1.99
C PHE A 63 -14.75 -4.21 -2.52
N PHE A 64 -14.48 -3.55 -3.65
CA PHE A 64 -13.15 -3.52 -4.24
C PHE A 64 -12.12 -2.82 -3.35
N SER A 65 -12.53 -1.77 -2.63
CA SER A 65 -11.68 -1.06 -1.66
C SER A 65 -11.36 -1.91 -0.43
N VAL A 66 -12.33 -2.66 0.10
CA VAL A 66 -12.12 -3.62 1.20
C VAL A 66 -11.13 -4.70 0.78
N MET A 67 -11.34 -5.30 -0.40
CA MET A 67 -10.42 -6.30 -0.94
C MET A 67 -9.01 -5.74 -1.15
N GLY A 68 -8.90 -4.54 -1.70
CA GLY A 68 -7.62 -3.86 -1.88
C GLY A 68 -6.87 -3.62 -0.58
N PHE A 69 -7.60 -3.27 0.49
CA PHE A 69 -7.02 -3.13 1.81
C PHE A 69 -6.44 -4.45 2.34
N PHE A 70 -7.18 -5.57 2.25
CA PHE A 70 -6.65 -6.88 2.65
C PHE A 70 -5.41 -7.29 1.85
N LEU A 71 -5.41 -7.06 0.54
CA LEU A 71 -4.25 -7.32 -0.31
C LEU A 71 -3.05 -6.45 0.07
N MET A 72 -3.28 -5.18 0.40
CA MET A 72 -2.23 -4.27 0.85
C MET A 72 -1.63 -4.74 2.18
N VAL A 73 -2.45 -5.13 3.16
CA VAL A 73 -1.98 -5.65 4.45
C VAL A 73 -1.15 -6.92 4.25
N ARG A 74 -1.66 -7.88 3.45
CA ARG A 74 -0.91 -9.10 3.11
C ARG A 74 0.45 -8.79 2.50
N SER A 75 0.48 -7.87 1.54
CA SER A 75 1.69 -7.47 0.83
C SER A 75 2.68 -6.78 1.77
N LEU A 76 2.20 -5.94 2.69
CA LEU A 76 3.02 -5.26 3.68
C LEU A 76 3.69 -6.24 4.66
N VAL A 77 2.92 -7.21 5.17
CA VAL A 77 3.44 -8.24 6.08
C VAL A 77 4.48 -9.11 5.37
N SER A 78 4.21 -9.54 4.14
CA SER A 78 5.17 -10.33 3.35
C SER A 78 6.43 -9.52 3.05
N TYR A 79 6.30 -8.27 2.62
CA TYR A 79 7.43 -7.38 2.37
C TYR A 79 8.31 -7.26 3.62
N TRP A 80 7.69 -7.01 4.79
CA TRP A 80 8.42 -6.86 6.04
C TRP A 80 9.21 -8.12 6.39
N TYR A 81 8.58 -9.29 6.28
CA TYR A 81 9.25 -10.57 6.52
C TYR A 81 10.49 -10.73 5.65
N HIS A 82 10.36 -10.60 4.33
CA HIS A 82 11.50 -10.78 3.43
C HIS A 82 12.57 -9.70 3.59
N TYR A 83 12.17 -8.46 3.88
CA TYR A 83 13.08 -7.35 4.14
C TYR A 83 13.93 -7.58 5.38
N THR A 84 13.32 -8.03 6.49
CA THR A 84 14.05 -8.33 7.72
C THR A 84 15.10 -9.43 7.51
N GLU A 85 14.79 -10.43 6.69
CA GLU A 85 15.71 -11.52 6.39
C GLU A 85 16.88 -11.05 5.51
N LEU A 86 16.62 -10.22 4.49
CA LEU A 86 17.69 -9.59 3.71
C LEU A 86 18.63 -8.76 4.58
N ARG A 87 18.07 -7.97 5.50
CA ARG A 87 18.86 -7.16 6.44
C ARG A 87 19.77 -8.03 7.32
N ARG A 88 19.33 -9.25 7.66
CA ARG A 88 20.11 -10.21 8.44
C ARG A 88 21.26 -10.83 7.65
N ILE A 89 21.02 -11.18 6.38
CA ILE A 89 21.99 -11.92 5.54
C ILE A 89 23.04 -10.98 4.91
N THR A 90 22.63 -9.78 4.52
CA THR A 90 23.48 -8.77 3.86
C THR A 90 24.87 -8.59 4.50
N PRO A 91 25.02 -8.33 5.80
CA PRO A 91 26.34 -8.08 6.40
C PRO A 91 27.26 -9.31 6.40
N ILE A 92 26.70 -10.52 6.24
CA ILE A 92 27.45 -11.78 6.17
C ILE A 92 28.02 -11.97 4.76
N LEU A 93 27.24 -11.66 3.72
CA LEU A 93 27.66 -11.80 2.33
C LEU A 93 28.63 -10.69 1.89
N CYS A 94 28.42 -9.46 2.36
CA CYS A 94 29.25 -8.30 1.99
C CYS A 94 29.91 -7.65 3.23
N PRO A 95 30.84 -8.34 3.93
CA PRO A 95 31.52 -7.82 5.10
C PRO A 95 32.47 -6.69 4.70
N GLY A 96 32.00 -5.44 4.77
CA GLY A 96 32.77 -4.24 4.40
C GLY A 96 31.98 -3.22 3.61
N GLU A 97 30.86 -3.62 2.97
CA GLU A 97 29.95 -2.71 2.27
C GLU A 97 28.86 -2.13 3.17
N THR A 98 28.92 -2.31 4.50
CA THR A 98 27.87 -1.81 5.41
C THR A 98 27.67 -0.30 5.33
N LEU A 99 28.68 0.46 4.90
CA LEU A 99 28.61 1.90 4.64
C LEU A 99 28.01 2.25 3.26
N ASP A 100 28.21 1.41 2.24
CA ASP A 100 27.63 1.61 0.90
C ASP A 100 26.19 1.09 0.81
N TYR A 101 25.83 0.16 1.69
CA TYR A 101 24.45 -0.28 1.87
C TYR A 101 23.56 0.80 2.47
N GLU A 102 24.04 1.61 3.41
CA GLU A 102 23.31 2.80 3.87
C GLU A 102 23.10 3.79 2.72
N GLY A 103 24.09 3.98 1.84
CA GLY A 103 23.96 4.82 0.65
C GLY A 103 22.94 4.29 -0.37
N ARG A 104 22.96 2.99 -0.67
CA ARG A 104 21.95 2.33 -1.52
C ARG A 104 20.57 2.28 -0.85
N GLN A 105 20.51 2.17 0.47
CA GLN A 105 19.26 2.22 1.24
C GLN A 105 18.71 3.65 1.25
N GLU A 106 19.56 4.67 1.35
CA GLU A 106 19.20 6.08 1.19
C GLU A 106 18.74 6.38 -0.25
N GLU A 107 19.36 5.79 -1.26
CA GLU A 107 18.93 5.91 -2.65
C GLU A 107 17.57 5.25 -2.90
N VAL A 108 17.34 4.05 -2.37
CA VAL A 108 16.03 3.38 -2.42
C VAL A 108 14.99 4.15 -1.60
N GLU A 109 15.33 4.65 -0.41
CA GLU A 109 14.45 5.54 0.36
C GLU A 109 14.15 6.84 -0.38
N ASN A 110 15.13 7.40 -1.09
CA ASN A 110 14.93 8.61 -1.89
C ASN A 110 14.08 8.32 -3.12
N GLN A 111 14.25 7.18 -3.79
CA GLN A 111 13.36 6.74 -4.87
C GLN A 111 11.94 6.48 -4.36
N ILE A 112 11.79 5.90 -3.16
CA ILE A 112 10.49 5.76 -2.48
C ILE A 112 9.92 7.14 -2.15
N LYS A 113 10.70 8.08 -1.63
CA LYS A 113 10.28 9.48 -1.38
C LYS A 113 9.88 10.19 -2.67
N GLU A 114 10.56 9.97 -3.79
CA GLU A 114 10.20 10.50 -5.12
C GLU A 114 8.89 9.89 -5.62
N LEU A 115 8.71 8.58 -5.48
CA LEU A 115 7.44 7.88 -5.77
C LEU A 115 6.31 8.34 -4.85
N GLU A 116 6.63 8.75 -3.62
CA GLU A 116 5.72 9.33 -2.64
C GLU A 116 5.47 10.83 -2.86
N LYS A 117 6.25 11.56 -3.67
CA LYS A 117 6.03 13.00 -3.94
C LYS A 117 4.62 13.34 -4.43
N PRO A 118 3.99 12.62 -5.39
CA PRO A 118 2.59 12.86 -5.75
C PRO A 118 1.62 12.62 -4.58
N PHE A 119 2.05 11.90 -3.55
CA PHE A 119 1.33 11.63 -2.31
C PHE A 119 1.90 12.42 -1.12
N TRP A 120 2.75 13.43 -1.33
CA TRP A 120 3.46 14.15 -0.26
C TRP A 120 2.51 14.83 0.74
N TRP A 121 1.32 15.23 0.30
CA TRP A 121 0.28 15.78 1.17
C TRP A 121 -0.30 14.74 2.15
N LEU A 122 -0.39 13.46 1.75
CA LEU A 122 -0.74 12.36 2.63
C LEU A 122 0.40 12.09 3.62
N ASN A 123 1.65 12.15 3.16
CA ASN A 123 2.84 11.96 4.00
C ASN A 123 3.03 13.10 5.02
N LYS A 124 2.72 14.35 4.65
CA LYS A 124 2.77 15.51 5.57
C LYS A 124 1.70 15.41 6.66
N THR A 125 0.51 14.91 6.31
CA THR A 125 -0.56 14.59 7.27
C THR A 125 -0.13 13.46 8.21
N TYR A 126 0.55 12.44 7.69
CA TYR A 126 1.15 11.34 8.46
C TYR A 126 2.25 11.81 9.43
N ILE A 127 3.20 12.65 8.99
CA ILE A 127 4.28 13.19 9.83
C ILE A 127 3.74 14.13 10.93
N PHE A 128 2.71 14.92 10.61
CA PHE A 128 2.05 15.79 11.58
C PHE A 128 1.38 14.98 12.71
N ILE A 129 0.82 13.81 12.39
CA ILE A 129 0.20 12.92 13.37
C ILE A 129 1.26 12.11 14.14
N SER A 130 2.34 11.65 13.48
CA SER A 130 3.40 10.84 14.13
C SER A 130 4.22 11.62 15.16
N LYS A 131 4.39 12.94 14.99
CA LYS A 131 5.11 13.80 15.94
C LYS A 131 4.36 14.05 17.26
N LYS A 132 3.07 13.70 17.38
CA LYS A 132 2.26 13.97 18.59
C LYS A 132 2.08 12.78 19.54
N GLY A 133 2.63 11.60 19.28
CA GLY A 133 2.61 10.51 20.26
C GLY A 133 2.92 9.16 19.63
N GLY A 134 3.99 8.52 20.10
CA GLY A 134 4.52 7.27 19.58
C GLY A 134 3.54 6.10 19.71
N LEU A 135 2.89 5.77 18.61
CA LEU A 135 2.47 4.42 18.26
C LEU A 135 2.22 4.45 16.74
N LEU A 136 3.17 3.96 15.94
CA LEU A 136 3.18 4.08 14.47
C LEU A 136 2.44 2.93 13.75
N LEU A 137 2.12 1.85 14.46
CA LEU A 137 1.43 0.68 13.92
C LEU A 137 -0.07 0.86 13.66
N PRO A 138 -0.84 1.68 14.39
CA PRO A 138 -2.25 1.76 14.15
C PRO A 138 -2.57 2.77 13.04
N LEU A 139 -1.73 3.72 12.60
CA LEU A 139 -2.19 4.74 11.64
C LEU A 139 -2.35 4.27 10.18
N THR A 140 -1.50 3.39 9.68
CA THR A 140 -1.69 2.76 8.36
C THR A 140 -2.85 1.76 8.34
N LEU A 141 -3.29 1.29 9.51
CA LEU A 141 -4.51 0.49 9.68
C LEU A 141 -5.73 1.38 9.94
N ILE A 142 -5.60 2.43 10.75
CA ILE A 142 -6.64 3.36 11.19
C ILE A 142 -7.08 4.23 10.03
N PHE A 143 -6.18 4.72 9.17
CA PHE A 143 -6.58 5.60 8.08
C PHE A 143 -7.52 4.89 7.09
N PRO A 144 -7.19 3.70 6.55
CA PRO A 144 -8.14 2.94 5.75
C PRO A 144 -9.34 2.46 6.57
N SER A 145 -9.20 2.18 7.87
CA SER A 145 -10.35 1.82 8.73
C SER A 145 -11.32 2.98 8.94
N ILE A 146 -10.84 4.19 9.17
CA ILE A 146 -11.66 5.41 9.32
C ILE A 146 -12.27 5.79 7.97
N PHE A 147 -11.51 5.65 6.88
CA PHE A 147 -12.03 5.88 5.54
C PHE A 147 -13.13 4.86 5.19
N LEU A 148 -12.91 3.59 5.54
CA LEU A 148 -13.91 2.52 5.39
C LEU A 148 -15.13 2.77 6.27
N LEU A 149 -14.94 3.17 7.54
CA LEU A 149 -16.02 3.46 8.47
C LEU A 149 -16.84 4.67 8.01
N GLY A 150 -16.17 5.75 7.60
CA GLY A 150 -16.81 6.95 7.06
C GLY A 150 -17.57 6.65 5.76
N PHE A 151 -17.00 5.80 4.90
CA PHE A 151 -17.67 5.37 3.68
C PHE A 151 -18.87 4.46 3.96
N ILE A 152 -18.76 3.49 4.89
CA ILE A 152 -19.87 2.65 5.33
C ILE A 152 -21.00 3.50 5.90
N ILE A 153 -20.67 4.45 6.79
CA ILE A 153 -21.65 5.39 7.35
C ILE A 153 -22.32 6.17 6.22
N THR A 154 -21.56 6.67 5.25
CA THR A 154 -22.11 7.43 4.11
C THR A 154 -23.04 6.56 3.26
N VAL A 155 -22.66 5.31 2.96
CA VAL A 155 -23.49 4.36 2.20
C VAL A 155 -24.77 4.00 2.97
N VAL A 156 -24.66 3.67 4.25
CA VAL A 156 -25.82 3.34 5.09
C VAL A 156 -26.78 4.53 5.17
N THR A 157 -26.25 5.73 5.44
CA THR A 157 -27.06 6.95 5.52
C THR A 157 -27.74 7.25 4.19
N PHE A 158 -27.02 7.06 3.07
CA PHE A 158 -27.57 7.25 1.72
C PHE A 158 -28.67 6.23 1.40
N VAL A 159 -28.46 4.95 1.72
CA VAL A 159 -29.48 3.90 1.52
C VAL A 159 -30.72 4.19 2.38
N SER A 160 -30.55 4.59 3.64
CA SER A 160 -31.66 4.92 4.54
C SER A 160 -32.44 6.18 4.17
N LEU A 161 -31.87 7.08 3.37
CA LEU A 161 -32.53 8.31 2.93
C LEU A 161 -33.30 8.15 1.61
N TYR A 162 -32.94 7.16 0.79
CA TYR A 162 -33.44 7.04 -0.59
C TYR A 162 -34.14 5.70 -0.89
N MET A 163 -34.29 4.81 0.09
CA MET A 163 -35.19 3.66 0.07
C MET A 163 -36.25 3.80 1.15
#